data_AF-A0A9X8H9E4-F1
#
_entry.id   AF-A0A9X8H9E4-F1
#
_cell.length_a   1.000
_cell.length_b   1.000
_cell.length_c   1.000
_cell.angle_alpha   90.00
_cell.angle_beta   90.00
_cell.angle_gamma   90.00
#
_symmetry.space_group_name_H-M   'P 1'
#
loop_
_entity.id
_entity.type
_entity.pdbx_description
1 polymer ?
#
loop_
_entity_poly.entity_id
_entity_poly.type
_entity_poly.pdbx_seq_one_letter_code
_entity_poly.pdbx_strand_id
1 'polypeptide(L)'
;MALIMCNMALVQPGSLVIDPFVGTGSVLVPCTTFGGICFGTDIDSRVLHGKAGKTIKSNFDQYKLRVPDLIRADNSRSPLRCPHYFDAVVCDPPYGIRAGARKSGRRDCAPANSTAPPPPPASVSSDQKPIKPKYGPRPIPDEWLENHIPATQPYAAEDVMRDLLVFAAKNLRVGGRVVYLLPTTYDYTDADLPTHPQLRVVGNSEERLTSKYARRLITMVKTVETSDIPSNLDDGFKSDFSFAKLREKIVASNKKPKTASD
;
A
#
# COMPACT_ATOMS: atom_id res chain seq x y z
N MET A 1 13.06 -4.06 13.62
CA MET A 1 11.96 -3.09 13.37
C MET A 1 10.57 -3.64 13.65
N ALA A 2 10.15 -4.76 13.05
CA ALA A 2 8.78 -5.29 13.24
C ALA A 2 8.36 -5.41 14.73
N LEU A 3 9.24 -5.87 15.62
CA LEU A 3 8.97 -5.93 17.06
C LEU A 3 8.67 -4.56 17.68
N ILE A 4 9.44 -3.53 17.30
CA ILE A 4 9.24 -2.16 17.77
C ILE A 4 7.91 -1.63 17.22
N MET A 5 7.60 -1.90 15.94
CA MET A 5 6.31 -1.51 15.34
C MET A 5 5.12 -2.14 16.10
N CYS A 6 5.21 -3.43 16.43
CA CYS A 6 4.23 -4.15 17.26
C CYS A 6 4.01 -3.48 18.62
N ASN A 7 5.11 -3.15 19.32
CA ASN A 7 5.03 -2.45 20.61
C ASN A 7 4.41 -1.05 20.48
N MET A 8 4.79 -0.29 19.46
CA MET A 8 4.23 1.05 19.23
C MET A 8 2.73 1.00 18.90
N ALA A 9 2.29 -0.09 18.27
CA ALA A 9 0.88 -0.37 17.99
C ALA A 9 0.09 -0.83 19.22
N LEU A 10 0.77 -1.12 20.35
CA LEU A 10 0.18 -1.68 21.57
C LEU A 10 -0.57 -2.99 21.34
N VAL A 11 -0.05 -3.87 20.48
CA VAL A 11 -0.66 -5.19 20.27
C VAL A 11 -0.69 -5.97 21.58
N GLN A 12 -1.87 -6.47 21.93
CA GLN A 12 -2.12 -7.33 23.08
C GLN A 12 -2.70 -8.67 22.62
N PRO A 13 -2.70 -9.71 23.48
CA PRO A 13 -3.43 -10.95 23.20
C PRO A 13 -4.89 -10.65 22.81
N GLY A 14 -5.31 -11.17 21.65
CA GLY A 14 -6.65 -10.95 21.11
C GLY A 14 -6.83 -9.70 20.24
N SER A 15 -5.81 -8.84 20.12
CA SER A 15 -5.88 -7.66 19.24
C SER A 15 -6.05 -8.07 17.77
N LEU A 16 -6.95 -7.40 17.06
CA LEU A 16 -7.13 -7.53 15.62
C LEU A 16 -6.14 -6.61 14.90
N VAL A 17 -5.16 -7.19 14.22
CA VAL A 17 -4.05 -6.46 13.58
C VAL A 17 -4.10 -6.66 12.07
N ILE A 18 -3.96 -5.59 11.30
CA ILE A 18 -3.90 -5.69 9.84
C ILE A 18 -2.65 -5.02 9.24
N ASP A 19 -2.03 -5.69 8.27
CA ASP A 19 -1.04 -5.09 7.37
C ASP A 19 -1.66 -4.93 5.96
N PRO A 20 -2.02 -3.71 5.53
CA PRO A 20 -2.59 -3.47 4.20
C PRO A 20 -1.58 -3.65 3.04
N PHE A 21 -0.30 -3.91 3.34
CA PHE A 21 0.78 -4.12 2.40
C PHE A 21 1.67 -5.30 2.86
N VAL A 22 1.06 -6.44 3.18
CA VAL A 22 1.66 -7.53 3.97
C VAL A 22 3.01 -8.04 3.46
N GLY A 23 3.25 -8.00 2.14
CA GLY A 23 4.52 -8.44 1.59
C GLY A 23 4.82 -9.89 1.99
N THR A 24 6.01 -10.13 2.56
CA THR A 24 6.41 -11.45 3.07
C THR A 24 5.85 -11.79 4.46
N GLY A 25 5.02 -10.93 5.05
CA GLY A 25 4.38 -11.14 6.36
C GLY A 25 5.28 -10.88 7.57
N SER A 26 6.51 -10.39 7.37
CA SER A 26 7.49 -10.22 8.44
C SER A 26 7.05 -9.27 9.57
N VAL A 27 6.24 -8.24 9.25
CA VAL A 27 5.72 -7.27 10.23
C VAL A 27 4.70 -7.91 11.18
N LEU A 28 3.96 -8.90 10.69
CA LEU A 28 2.91 -9.59 11.45
C LEU A 28 3.44 -10.71 12.36
N VAL A 29 4.69 -11.17 12.15
CA VAL A 29 5.33 -12.19 13.01
C VAL A 29 5.32 -11.78 14.49
N PRO A 30 5.92 -10.63 14.90
CA PRO A 30 5.87 -10.21 16.29
C PRO A 30 4.45 -9.88 16.77
N CYS A 31 3.58 -9.37 15.91
CA CYS A 31 2.19 -9.13 16.28
C CYS A 31 1.49 -10.43 16.70
N THR A 32 1.73 -11.52 15.97
CA THR A 32 1.21 -12.84 16.29
C THR A 32 1.90 -13.47 17.49
N THR A 33 3.22 -13.26 17.65
CA THR A 33 3.95 -13.68 18.87
C THR A 33 3.35 -13.07 20.13
N PHE A 34 2.85 -11.83 20.06
CA PHE A 34 2.17 -11.15 21.17
C PHE A 34 0.70 -11.55 21.34
N GLY A 35 0.23 -12.56 20.59
CA GLY A 35 -1.14 -13.07 20.64
C GLY A 35 -2.15 -12.28 19.82
N GLY A 36 -1.70 -11.39 18.94
CA GLY A 36 -2.57 -10.69 17.99
C GLY A 36 -3.11 -11.62 16.90
N ILE A 37 -4.37 -11.42 16.52
CA ILE A 37 -5.02 -12.09 15.40
C ILE A 37 -4.75 -11.22 14.16
N CYS A 38 -3.90 -11.72 13.28
CA CYS A 38 -3.33 -10.94 12.20
C CYS A 38 -4.02 -11.20 10.85
N PHE A 39 -4.21 -10.11 10.09
CA PHE A 39 -4.72 -10.10 8.73
C PHE A 39 -3.70 -9.41 7.84
N GLY A 40 -3.56 -9.88 6.60
CA GLY A 40 -2.65 -9.31 5.63
C GLY A 40 -3.30 -9.11 4.28
N THR A 41 -3.10 -7.95 3.68
CA THR A 41 -3.51 -7.73 2.29
C THR A 41 -2.35 -7.35 1.39
N ASP A 42 -2.36 -7.87 0.16
CA ASP A 42 -1.46 -7.43 -0.90
C ASP A 42 -2.20 -7.43 -2.24
N ILE A 43 -1.80 -6.54 -3.13
CA ILE A 43 -2.34 -6.48 -4.50
C ILE A 43 -1.73 -7.59 -5.36
N ASP A 44 -0.48 -7.97 -5.08
CA ASP A 44 0.27 -8.97 -5.81
C ASP A 44 -0.01 -10.38 -5.27
N SER A 45 -0.87 -11.12 -5.98
CA SER A 45 -1.18 -12.50 -5.61
C SER A 45 0.05 -13.40 -5.56
N ARG A 46 1.11 -13.11 -6.31
CA ARG A 46 2.34 -13.91 -6.32
C ARG A 46 3.07 -13.81 -4.98
N VAL A 47 2.98 -12.67 -4.31
CA VAL A 47 3.55 -12.47 -2.98
C VAL A 47 2.79 -13.30 -1.95
N LEU A 48 1.46 -13.31 -2.01
CA LEU A 48 0.61 -14.08 -1.11
C LEU A 48 0.79 -15.60 -1.27
N HIS A 49 0.92 -16.09 -2.50
CA HIS A 49 1.17 -17.51 -2.77
C HIS A 49 2.62 -17.93 -2.50
N GLY A 50 3.57 -16.98 -2.58
CA GLY A 50 4.99 -17.26 -2.43
C GLY A 50 5.62 -18.01 -3.61
N LYS A 51 6.89 -18.40 -3.47
CA LYS A 51 7.65 -19.09 -4.53
C LYS A 51 8.54 -20.19 -3.94
N ALA A 52 8.54 -21.37 -4.57
CA ALA A 52 9.43 -22.49 -4.23
C ALA A 52 9.42 -22.83 -2.73
N GLY A 53 8.22 -22.98 -2.16
CA GLY A 53 8.03 -23.30 -0.73
C GLY A 53 8.27 -22.14 0.24
N LYS A 54 8.76 -20.99 -0.23
CA LYS A 54 8.92 -19.76 0.57
C LYS A 54 7.62 -18.96 0.50
N THR A 55 6.79 -19.11 1.52
CA THR A 55 5.47 -18.49 1.63
C THR A 55 5.33 -17.76 2.96
N ILE A 56 4.29 -16.93 3.10
CA ILE A 56 3.95 -16.36 4.41
C ILE A 56 3.70 -17.50 5.40
N LYS A 57 2.95 -18.53 5.02
CA LYS A 57 2.71 -19.72 5.84
C LYS A 57 4.01 -20.36 6.36
N SER A 58 5.01 -20.59 5.49
CA SER A 58 6.28 -21.17 5.93
C SER A 58 7.02 -20.30 6.94
N ASN A 59 6.91 -18.96 6.83
CA ASN A 59 7.52 -18.03 7.78
C ASN A 59 6.88 -18.18 9.17
N PHE A 60 5.55 -18.35 9.25
CA PHE A 60 4.84 -18.49 10.53
C PHE A 60 4.97 -19.90 11.11
N ASP A 61 4.96 -20.93 10.26
CA ASP A 61 5.20 -22.32 10.66
C ASP A 61 6.58 -22.48 11.33
N GLN A 62 7.61 -21.78 10.81
CA GLN A 62 8.96 -21.77 11.40
C GLN A 62 8.96 -21.38 12.88
N TYR A 63 8.10 -20.42 13.27
CA TYR A 63 8.00 -19.94 14.64
C TYR A 63 6.85 -20.59 15.43
N LYS A 64 6.17 -21.60 14.86
CA LYS A 64 4.98 -22.25 15.45
C LYS A 64 3.87 -21.25 15.77
N LEU A 65 3.71 -20.24 14.91
CA LEU A 65 2.72 -19.18 15.06
C LEU A 65 1.47 -19.46 14.22
N ARG A 66 0.34 -18.88 14.62
CA ARG A 66 -0.87 -18.88 13.81
C ARG A 66 -0.62 -18.13 12.51
N VAL A 67 -0.96 -18.73 11.37
CA VAL A 67 -0.83 -18.07 10.07
C VAL A 67 -1.88 -16.95 9.98
N PRO A 68 -1.51 -15.73 9.53
CA PRO A 68 -2.46 -14.64 9.34
C PRO A 68 -3.45 -14.96 8.21
N ASP A 69 -4.65 -14.37 8.29
CA ASP A 69 -5.62 -14.44 7.20
C ASP A 69 -5.19 -13.52 6.05
N LEU A 70 -4.98 -14.10 4.87
CA LEU A 70 -4.41 -13.40 3.72
C LEU A 70 -5.47 -13.14 2.66
N ILE A 71 -5.64 -11.87 2.28
CA ILE A 71 -6.64 -11.44 1.31
C ILE A 71 -5.94 -10.66 0.21
N ARG A 72 -6.19 -11.06 -1.04
CA ARG A 72 -5.76 -10.23 -2.17
C ARG A 72 -6.62 -8.98 -2.23
N ALA A 73 -6.03 -7.81 -2.03
CA ALA A 73 -6.74 -6.54 -2.05
C ALA A 73 -5.82 -5.38 -2.44
N ASP A 74 -6.43 -4.33 -2.97
CA ASP A 74 -5.78 -3.10 -3.36
C ASP A 74 -6.11 -2.00 -2.35
N ASN A 75 -5.11 -1.50 -1.63
CA ASN A 75 -5.33 -0.47 -0.61
C ASN A 75 -5.92 0.83 -1.20
N SER A 76 -5.61 1.17 -2.45
CA SER A 76 -6.16 2.37 -3.12
C SER A 76 -7.67 2.32 -3.28
N ARG A 77 -8.25 1.11 -3.27
CA ARG A 77 -9.69 0.84 -3.32
C ARG A 77 -10.02 -0.39 -2.48
N SER A 78 -9.70 -0.32 -1.18
CA SER A 78 -9.81 -1.50 -0.31
C SER A 78 -11.22 -2.09 -0.35
N PRO A 79 -11.36 -3.42 -0.60
CA PRO A 79 -12.65 -4.11 -0.58
C PRO A 79 -13.14 -4.33 0.86
N LEU A 80 -12.30 -4.11 1.86
CA LEU A 80 -12.66 -4.29 3.26
C LEU A 80 -13.76 -3.28 3.65
N ARG A 81 -14.82 -3.81 4.27
CA ARG A 81 -15.99 -3.06 4.74
C ARG A 81 -16.19 -3.31 6.23
N CYS A 82 -15.11 -3.12 6.98
CA CYS A 82 -15.05 -3.38 8.43
C CYS A 82 -14.65 -2.09 9.18
N PRO A 83 -15.53 -1.07 9.18
CA PRO A 83 -15.24 0.18 9.88
C PRO A 83 -15.09 -0.09 11.38
N HIS A 84 -14.12 0.57 12.03
CA HIS A 84 -13.85 0.44 13.47
C HIS A 84 -13.48 -0.97 13.96
N TYR A 85 -13.06 -1.85 13.06
CA TYR A 85 -12.86 -3.27 13.35
C TYR A 85 -11.49 -3.59 13.94
N PHE A 86 -10.42 -2.93 13.48
CA PHE A 86 -9.06 -3.28 13.87
C PHE A 86 -8.57 -2.49 15.08
N ASP A 87 -7.81 -3.15 15.96
CA ASP A 87 -7.06 -2.54 17.05
C ASP A 87 -5.81 -1.84 16.55
N ALA A 88 -5.15 -2.42 15.53
CA ALA A 88 -3.91 -1.92 15.00
C ALA A 88 -3.78 -2.11 13.48
N VAL A 89 -3.19 -1.12 12.83
CA VAL A 89 -2.68 -1.20 11.45
C VAL A 89 -1.16 -1.11 11.54
N VAL A 90 -0.44 -2.11 11.04
CA VAL A 90 1.03 -2.15 11.14
C VAL A 90 1.61 -2.55 9.78
N CYS A 91 2.40 -1.69 9.15
CA CYS A 91 2.84 -1.93 7.77
C CYS A 91 4.13 -1.21 7.36
N ASP A 92 4.78 -1.70 6.30
CA ASP A 92 5.85 -1.02 5.56
C ASP A 92 5.41 -0.76 4.10
N PRO A 93 4.72 0.36 3.82
CA PRO A 93 4.13 0.62 2.51
C PRO A 93 5.15 0.68 1.36
N PRO A 94 4.75 0.37 0.12
CA PRO A 94 5.63 0.50 -1.03
C PRO A 94 5.77 1.98 -1.44
N TYR A 95 6.95 2.56 -1.24
CA TYR A 95 7.23 3.97 -1.58
C TYR A 95 7.73 4.21 -3.02
N GLY A 96 7.79 3.18 -3.85
CA GLY A 96 8.33 3.31 -5.21
C GLY A 96 9.84 3.50 -5.30
N ILE A 97 10.58 3.28 -4.20
CA ILE A 97 12.06 3.39 -4.14
C ILE A 97 12.72 2.04 -4.44
N ARG A 98 12.39 0.98 -3.69
CA ARG A 98 12.91 -0.39 -3.89
C ARG A 98 11.92 -1.30 -4.61
N ALA A 99 10.65 -1.24 -4.19
CA ALA A 99 9.55 -1.95 -4.82
C ALA A 99 8.66 -0.94 -5.54
N GLY A 100 8.26 -1.27 -6.77
CA GLY A 100 7.34 -0.43 -7.54
C GLY A 100 5.95 -0.50 -6.92
N ALA A 101 5.46 0.63 -6.42
CA ALA A 101 4.09 0.73 -5.94
C ALA A 101 3.10 0.59 -7.10
N ARG A 102 2.07 -0.23 -6.89
CA ARG A 102 1.07 -0.61 -7.89
C ARG A 102 -0.33 -0.44 -7.29
N LYS A 103 -1.24 0.07 -8.12
CA LYS A 103 -2.69 0.05 -7.86
C LYS A 103 -3.42 -0.54 -9.04
N SER A 104 -4.63 -1.02 -8.84
CA SER A 104 -5.48 -1.55 -9.91
C SER A 104 -5.73 -0.45 -10.94
N GLY A 105 -5.58 -0.79 -12.21
CA GLY A 105 -5.73 0.20 -13.26
C GLY A 105 -5.24 -0.29 -14.60
N ARG A 106 -5.67 0.40 -15.65
CA ARG A 106 -5.20 0.12 -17.01
C ARG A 106 -3.98 0.98 -17.29
N ARG A 107 -3.05 0.46 -18.07
CA ARG A 107 -2.07 1.34 -18.74
C ARG A 107 -2.85 2.23 -19.69
N ASP A 108 -2.64 3.53 -19.59
CA ASP A 108 -3.15 4.48 -20.57
C ASP A 108 -2.63 4.04 -21.95
N CYS A 109 -3.54 3.87 -22.90
CA CYS A 109 -3.14 3.86 -24.30
C CYS A 109 -2.57 5.25 -24.59
N ALA A 110 -1.43 5.33 -25.28
CA ALA A 110 -0.87 6.59 -25.71
C ALA A 110 -1.98 7.49 -26.28
N PRO A 111 -1.99 8.81 -25.97
CA PRO A 111 -3.01 9.70 -26.50
C PRO A 111 -3.05 9.51 -28.01
N ALA A 112 -4.25 9.31 -28.54
CA ALA A 112 -4.49 9.18 -29.96
C ALA A 112 -4.17 10.53 -30.62
N ASN A 113 -2.89 10.79 -30.89
CA ASN A 113 -2.50 11.74 -31.91
C ASN A 113 -2.77 11.07 -33.26
N SER A 114 -4.04 10.93 -33.60
CA SER A 114 -4.47 10.60 -34.94
C SER A 114 -5.67 11.49 -35.26
N THR A 115 -5.41 12.57 -35.98
CA THR A 115 -6.38 13.40 -36.72
C THR A 115 -7.08 12.63 -37.85
N ALA A 116 -7.12 11.29 -37.79
CA ALA A 116 -7.75 10.45 -38.78
C ALA A 116 -9.25 10.31 -38.45
N PRO A 117 -10.16 10.62 -39.39
CA PRO A 117 -11.57 10.34 -39.21
C PRO A 117 -11.79 8.84 -39.03
N PRO A 118 -12.84 8.44 -38.27
CA PRO A 118 -13.15 7.02 -38.08
C PRO A 118 -13.39 6.34 -39.44
N PRO A 119 -12.90 5.10 -39.63
CA PRO A 119 -13.16 4.37 -40.86
C PRO A 119 -14.67 4.16 -41.04
N PRO A 120 -15.17 4.17 -42.30
CA PRO A 120 -16.57 3.94 -42.58
C PRO A 120 -17.01 2.54 -42.11
N PRO A 121 -18.28 2.36 -41.73
CA PRO A 121 -18.80 1.06 -41.31
C PRO A 121 -18.67 0.06 -42.45
N ALA A 122 -17.78 -0.93 -42.29
CA ALA A 122 -17.64 -2.03 -43.22
C ALA A 122 -18.90 -2.92 -43.18
N SER A 123 -19.39 -3.27 -44.36
CA SER A 123 -20.51 -4.18 -44.59
C SER A 123 -20.26 -5.55 -43.94
N VAL A 124 -21.35 -6.11 -43.42
CA VAL A 124 -21.37 -7.35 -42.65
C VAL A 124 -21.10 -8.54 -43.59
N SER A 125 -19.95 -9.20 -43.42
CA SER A 125 -19.72 -10.57 -43.91
C SER A 125 -19.69 -11.54 -42.72
N SER A 126 -20.28 -12.71 -42.93
CA SER A 126 -20.78 -13.65 -41.92
C SER A 126 -19.74 -14.58 -41.27
N ASP A 127 -18.45 -14.24 -41.30
CA ASP A 127 -17.39 -15.03 -40.66
C ASP A 127 -16.57 -14.16 -39.69
N GLN A 128 -17.13 -13.85 -38.52
CA GLN A 128 -16.44 -13.03 -37.51
C GLN A 128 -16.05 -13.85 -36.28
N LYS A 129 -14.73 -14.06 -36.13
CA LYS A 129 -14.10 -14.24 -34.81
C LYS A 129 -14.62 -13.14 -33.87
N PRO A 130 -14.91 -13.44 -32.60
CA PRO A 130 -15.53 -12.47 -31.70
C PRO A 130 -14.71 -11.18 -31.64
N ILE A 131 -15.34 -10.07 -32.01
CA ILE A 131 -14.77 -8.73 -31.96
C ILE A 131 -14.46 -8.44 -30.49
N LYS A 132 -13.17 -8.42 -30.13
CA LYS A 132 -12.75 -8.07 -28.77
C LYS A 132 -13.18 -6.62 -28.52
N PRO A 133 -13.99 -6.35 -27.48
CA PRO A 133 -14.45 -5.00 -27.23
C PRO A 133 -13.23 -4.09 -26.96
N LYS A 134 -13.17 -2.96 -27.69
CA LYS A 134 -12.09 -1.98 -27.59
C LYS A 134 -12.00 -1.39 -26.17
N TYR A 135 -13.14 -1.33 -25.47
CA TYR A 135 -13.30 -0.88 -24.08
C TYR A 135 -14.26 -1.80 -23.32
N GLY A 136 -14.14 -1.88 -21.98
CA GLY A 136 -14.97 -2.75 -21.13
C GLY A 136 -14.25 -3.97 -20.56
N PRO A 137 -14.84 -4.66 -19.55
CA PRO A 137 -14.27 -5.86 -18.95
C PRO A 137 -14.14 -6.96 -20.01
N ARG A 138 -12.92 -7.48 -20.20
CA ARG A 138 -12.68 -8.62 -21.07
C ARG A 138 -12.96 -9.89 -20.26
N PRO A 139 -13.85 -10.78 -20.71
CA PRO A 139 -14.02 -12.08 -20.06
C PRO A 139 -12.67 -12.78 -20.04
N ILE A 140 -12.28 -13.26 -18.87
CA ILE A 140 -11.05 -14.03 -18.68
C ILE A 140 -11.40 -15.47 -19.09
N PRO A 141 -10.68 -16.08 -20.05
CA PRO A 141 -10.87 -17.49 -20.37
C PRO A 141 -10.79 -18.37 -19.12
N ASP A 142 -11.60 -19.42 -19.04
CA ASP A 142 -11.67 -20.27 -17.84
C ASP A 142 -10.31 -20.86 -17.46
N GLU A 143 -9.50 -21.20 -18.47
CA GLU A 143 -8.12 -21.69 -18.32
C GLU A 143 -7.16 -20.70 -17.63
N TRP A 144 -7.50 -19.40 -17.57
CA TRP A 144 -6.69 -18.36 -16.96
C TRP A 144 -7.25 -17.87 -15.63
N LEU A 145 -8.49 -18.23 -15.25
CA LEU A 145 -9.15 -17.71 -14.05
C LEU A 145 -8.31 -17.89 -12.79
N GLU A 146 -7.72 -19.09 -12.62
CA GLU A 146 -6.95 -19.45 -11.43
C GLU A 146 -5.69 -18.57 -11.26
N ASN A 147 -5.03 -18.23 -12.36
CA ASN A 147 -3.75 -17.51 -12.36
C ASN A 147 -3.86 -16.06 -12.86
N HIS A 148 -5.08 -15.56 -13.03
CA HIS A 148 -5.28 -14.24 -13.60
C HIS A 148 -4.85 -13.13 -12.63
N ILE A 149 -3.90 -12.31 -13.08
CA ILE A 149 -3.49 -11.09 -12.39
C ILE A 149 -4.09 -9.89 -13.13
N PRO A 150 -5.10 -9.22 -12.54
CA PRO A 150 -5.63 -7.93 -12.99
C PRO A 150 -4.54 -6.92 -13.32
N ALA A 151 -4.82 -6.11 -14.35
CA ALA A 151 -3.94 -5.03 -14.76
C ALA A 151 -3.73 -4.03 -13.62
N THR A 152 -2.47 -3.60 -13.48
CA THR A 152 -2.06 -2.58 -12.51
C THR A 152 -1.39 -1.41 -13.22
N GLN A 153 -1.42 -0.25 -12.56
CA GLN A 153 -0.76 0.98 -12.97
C GLN A 153 0.17 1.47 -11.84
N PRO A 154 1.08 2.42 -12.13
CA PRO A 154 1.88 3.06 -11.09
C PRO A 154 1.01 3.67 -9.99
N TYR A 155 1.47 3.52 -8.75
CA TYR A 155 0.86 4.10 -7.56
C TYR A 155 1.82 5.14 -6.99
N ALA A 156 1.42 6.41 -6.95
CA ALA A 156 2.27 7.48 -6.43
C ALA A 156 2.43 7.32 -4.91
N ALA A 157 3.60 7.66 -4.37
CA ALA A 157 3.87 7.48 -2.95
C ALA A 157 2.99 8.40 -2.08
N GLU A 158 2.64 9.59 -2.59
CA GLU A 158 1.65 10.48 -2.00
C GLU A 158 0.28 9.81 -1.90
N ASP A 159 -0.15 9.14 -2.97
CA ASP A 159 -1.42 8.41 -2.99
C ASP A 159 -1.39 7.21 -2.04
N VAL A 160 -0.28 6.45 -2.00
CA VAL A 160 -0.09 5.33 -1.05
C VAL A 160 -0.29 5.80 0.38
N MET A 161 0.33 6.94 0.74
CA MET A 161 0.22 7.48 2.09
C MET A 161 -1.16 8.01 2.40
N ARG A 162 -1.77 8.77 1.48
CA ARG A 162 -3.14 9.25 1.65
C ARG A 162 -4.09 8.08 1.88
N ASP A 163 -4.06 7.10 0.99
CA ASP A 163 -4.99 5.97 1.04
C ASP A 163 -4.72 5.08 2.26
N LEU A 164 -3.47 4.98 2.74
CA LEU A 164 -3.16 4.33 4.02
C LEU A 164 -3.78 5.06 5.21
N LEU A 165 -3.67 6.39 5.29
CA LEU A 165 -4.24 7.15 6.40
C LEU A 165 -5.78 7.11 6.36
N VAL A 166 -6.39 7.19 5.18
CA VAL A 166 -7.83 7.01 5.01
C VAL A 166 -8.26 5.58 5.40
N PHE A 167 -7.50 4.56 4.99
CA PHE A 167 -7.73 3.18 5.39
C PHE A 167 -7.68 3.02 6.91
N ALA A 168 -6.66 3.58 7.55
CA ALA A 168 -6.49 3.53 9.00
C ALA A 168 -7.63 4.25 9.72
N ALA A 169 -7.97 5.47 9.30
CA ALA A 169 -9.04 6.27 9.89
C ALA A 169 -10.40 5.56 9.81
N LYS A 170 -10.67 4.90 8.68
CA LYS A 170 -11.92 4.15 8.47
C LYS A 170 -11.99 2.86 9.29
N ASN A 171 -10.94 2.06 9.29
CA ASN A 171 -11.01 0.68 9.79
C ASN A 171 -10.46 0.50 11.22
N LEU A 172 -9.71 1.45 11.78
CA LEU A 172 -9.33 1.41 13.20
C LEU A 172 -10.50 1.79 14.09
N ARG A 173 -10.62 1.15 15.25
CA ARG A 173 -11.44 1.67 16.36
C ARG A 173 -10.78 2.92 16.98
N VAL A 174 -11.56 3.75 17.68
CA VAL A 174 -10.98 4.82 18.51
C VAL A 174 -10.02 4.23 19.54
N GLY A 175 -8.88 4.91 19.72
CA GLY A 175 -7.74 4.46 20.52
C GLY A 175 -6.84 3.44 19.81
N GLY A 176 -7.27 2.88 18.68
CA GLY A 176 -6.44 2.03 17.83
C GLY A 176 -5.31 2.82 17.15
N ARG A 177 -4.25 2.13 16.73
CA ARG A 177 -3.03 2.76 16.22
C ARG A 177 -2.66 2.31 14.82
N VAL A 178 -2.25 3.26 13.98
CA VAL A 178 -1.54 2.98 12.74
C VAL A 178 -0.05 3.22 12.95
N VAL A 179 0.76 2.25 12.58
CA VAL A 179 2.22 2.26 12.70
C VAL A 179 2.84 1.92 11.36
N TYR A 180 3.65 2.85 10.82
CA TYR A 180 4.27 2.66 9.50
C TYR A 180 5.68 3.24 9.45
N LEU A 181 6.48 2.71 8.53
CA LEU A 181 7.84 3.19 8.26
C LEU A 181 7.83 4.18 7.12
N LEU A 182 8.25 5.43 7.33
CA LEU A 182 8.33 6.48 6.33
C LEU A 182 9.79 6.71 5.90
N PRO A 183 10.18 6.47 4.63
CA PRO A 183 11.48 6.88 4.12
C PRO A 183 11.59 8.41 4.19
N THR A 184 12.76 8.91 4.59
CA THR A 184 13.04 10.34 4.75
C THR A 184 14.48 10.67 4.41
N THR A 185 14.73 11.94 4.15
CA THR A 185 16.06 12.54 4.06
C THR A 185 16.32 13.40 5.31
N TYR A 186 17.55 13.86 5.51
CA TYR A 186 17.92 14.60 6.73
C TYR A 186 17.35 16.01 6.84
N ASP A 187 16.83 16.54 5.74
CA ASP A 187 16.08 17.80 5.68
C ASP A 187 14.59 17.63 6.01
N TYR A 188 14.17 16.44 6.47
CA TYR A 188 12.82 16.20 6.97
C TYR A 188 12.46 17.15 8.12
N THR A 189 11.23 17.66 8.06
CA THR A 189 10.57 18.39 9.14
C THR A 189 9.25 17.72 9.50
N ASP A 190 8.75 17.91 10.72
CA ASP A 190 7.45 17.34 11.11
C ASP A 190 6.28 17.86 10.25
N ALA A 191 6.44 19.02 9.60
CA ALA A 191 5.49 19.57 8.64
C ALA A 191 5.37 18.74 7.35
N ASP A 192 6.39 17.93 7.04
CA ASP A 192 6.37 16.99 5.92
C ASP A 192 5.54 15.74 6.24
N LEU A 193 5.05 15.56 7.47
CA LEU A 193 4.27 14.38 7.78
C LEU A 193 2.84 14.50 7.23
N PRO A 194 2.32 13.50 6.48
CA PRO A 194 0.92 13.51 6.08
C PRO A 194 0.01 13.46 7.31
N THR A 195 -1.06 14.24 7.29
CA THR A 195 -2.00 14.35 8.41
C THR A 195 -3.41 13.90 8.02
N HIS A 196 -4.19 13.49 9.01
CA HIS A 196 -5.59 13.13 8.84
C HIS A 196 -6.39 13.57 10.08
N PRO A 197 -7.61 14.15 9.98
CA PRO A 197 -8.32 14.75 11.11
C PRO A 197 -8.66 13.75 12.21
N GLN A 198 -8.85 12.49 11.85
CA GLN A 198 -9.13 11.39 12.79
C GLN A 198 -7.88 10.78 13.43
N LEU A 199 -6.69 11.13 12.96
CA LEU A 199 -5.43 10.50 13.38
C LEU A 199 -4.50 11.54 13.98
N ARG A 200 -4.04 11.28 15.20
CA ARG A 200 -3.09 12.14 15.89
C ARG A 200 -1.75 11.43 16.03
N VAL A 201 -0.67 12.12 15.65
CA VAL A 201 0.69 11.64 15.83
C VAL A 201 0.99 11.49 17.32
N VAL A 202 1.51 10.32 17.71
CA VAL A 202 1.98 10.02 19.08
C VAL A 202 3.42 9.51 19.12
N GLY A 203 4.01 9.20 17.96
CA GLY A 203 5.40 8.80 17.85
C GLY A 203 5.98 9.15 16.47
N ASN A 204 7.21 9.65 16.48
CA ASN A 204 8.01 9.94 15.30
C ASN A 204 9.48 9.64 15.63
N SER A 205 9.93 8.42 15.36
CA SER A 205 11.28 7.96 15.75
C SER A 205 12.16 7.79 14.52
N GLU A 206 13.31 8.46 14.48
CA GLU A 206 14.28 8.36 13.39
C GLU A 206 15.18 7.12 13.52
N GLU A 207 15.39 6.42 12.41
CA GLU A 207 16.42 5.40 12.23
C GLU A 207 17.29 5.78 11.02
N ARG A 208 18.56 6.06 11.28
CA ARG A 208 19.54 6.38 10.24
C ARG A 208 19.94 5.11 9.50
N LEU A 209 19.74 5.10 8.20
CA LEU A 209 20.11 3.95 7.36
C LEU A 209 21.49 4.15 6.71
N THR A 210 21.76 5.38 6.25
CA THR A 210 23.04 5.76 5.62
C THR A 210 23.41 7.19 5.96
N SER A 211 24.54 7.69 5.45
CA SER A 211 24.94 9.09 5.57
C SER A 211 24.06 10.10 4.81
N LYS A 212 23.01 9.66 4.08
CA LYS A 212 22.04 10.56 3.40
C LYS A 212 20.58 10.20 3.63
N TYR A 213 20.30 9.00 4.14
CA TYR A 213 18.94 8.47 4.25
C TYR A 213 18.62 8.04 5.67
N ALA A 214 17.42 8.38 6.09
CA ALA A 214 16.80 7.87 7.28
C ALA A 214 15.46 7.24 6.95
N ARG A 215 14.93 6.43 7.85
CA ARG A 215 13.52 6.10 7.88
C ARG A 215 12.96 6.51 9.24
N ARG A 216 11.69 6.86 9.27
CA ARG A 216 10.99 7.24 10.48
C ARG A 216 9.93 6.21 10.80
N LEU A 217 9.91 5.74 12.02
CA LEU A 217 8.80 4.97 12.56
C LEU A 217 7.74 5.95 13.05
N ILE A 218 6.64 6.05 12.31
CA ILE A 218 5.53 6.92 12.62
C ILE A 218 4.45 6.11 13.31
N THR A 219 3.89 6.66 14.39
CA THR A 219 2.75 6.10 15.12
C THR A 219 1.68 7.17 15.26
N MET A 220 0.48 6.86 14.78
CA MET A 220 -0.70 7.71 14.96
C MET A 220 -1.81 6.93 15.65
N VAL A 221 -2.56 7.60 16.52
CA VAL A 221 -3.73 7.05 17.22
C VAL A 221 -5.01 7.62 16.62
N LYS A 222 -6.04 6.80 16.45
CA LYS A 222 -7.37 7.29 16.08
C LYS A 222 -8.05 7.95 17.27
N THR A 223 -8.47 9.20 17.12
CA THR A 223 -9.00 10.03 18.22
C THR A 223 -10.51 10.24 18.19
N VAL A 224 -11.14 10.22 17.02
CA VAL A 224 -12.57 10.52 16.85
C VAL A 224 -13.24 9.56 15.88
N GLU A 225 -14.55 9.32 16.07
CA GLU A 225 -15.33 8.55 15.12
C GLU A 225 -15.81 9.38 13.93
N THR A 226 -16.11 8.70 12.83
CA THR A 226 -16.49 9.34 11.56
C THR A 226 -17.80 10.10 11.67
N SER A 227 -18.70 9.70 12.57
CA SER A 227 -19.96 10.40 12.88
C SER A 227 -19.76 11.78 13.49
N ASP A 228 -18.61 12.01 14.12
CA ASP A 228 -18.36 13.21 14.92
C ASP A 228 -17.65 14.31 14.10
N ILE A 229 -17.42 14.06 12.81
CA ILE A 229 -16.79 15.00 11.89
C ILE A 229 -17.90 15.70 11.08
N PRO A 230 -17.94 17.04 11.06
CA PRO A 230 -18.87 17.77 10.20
C PRO A 230 -18.73 17.32 8.74
N SER A 231 -19.85 17.02 8.08
CA SER A 231 -19.93 16.49 6.70
C SER A 231 -19.33 17.39 5.60
N ASN A 232 -18.79 18.56 5.97
CA ASN A 232 -18.27 19.59 5.06
C ASN A 232 -16.74 19.59 4.95
N LEU A 233 -16.07 18.55 5.46
CA LEU A 233 -14.60 18.38 5.36
C LEU A 233 -14.29 17.31 4.30
N ASP A 234 -13.98 17.73 3.08
CA ASP A 234 -13.44 16.88 1.99
C ASP A 234 -12.38 15.92 2.53
N ASP A 235 -12.57 14.59 2.45
CA ASP A 235 -11.68 13.43 2.73
C ASP A 235 -10.54 13.59 3.77
N GLY A 236 -10.59 14.61 4.63
CA GLY A 236 -9.68 15.03 5.68
C GLY A 236 -8.22 15.32 5.29
N PHE A 237 -7.74 14.84 4.16
CA PHE A 237 -6.31 14.79 3.86
C PHE A 237 -5.78 16.17 3.43
N LYS A 238 -5.04 16.83 4.33
CA LYS A 238 -4.24 18.02 4.00
C LYS A 238 -2.84 17.58 3.59
N SER A 239 -2.46 17.81 2.35
CA SER A 239 -1.08 17.58 1.89
C SER A 239 -0.48 18.81 1.24
N ASP A 240 0.46 19.44 1.95
CA ASP A 240 1.58 20.15 1.34
C ASP A 240 2.81 19.22 1.13
N PHE A 241 2.66 17.93 1.47
CA PHE A 241 3.73 16.95 1.41
C PHE A 241 3.92 16.34 0.01
N SER A 242 5.13 16.44 -0.54
CA SER A 242 5.48 15.91 -1.86
C SER A 242 6.58 14.84 -1.75
N PHE A 243 6.19 13.57 -1.95
CA PHE A 243 7.15 12.48 -2.11
C PHE A 243 7.91 12.54 -3.43
N ALA A 244 7.41 13.22 -4.46
CA ALA A 244 8.13 13.43 -5.70
C ALA A 244 9.48 14.10 -5.44
N LYS A 245 9.50 15.15 -4.60
CA LYS A 245 10.75 15.80 -4.15
C LYS A 245 11.65 14.85 -3.35
N LEU A 246 11.06 14.05 -2.46
CA LEU A 246 11.81 13.07 -1.67
C LEU A 246 12.42 11.97 -2.56
N ARG A 247 11.64 11.44 -3.50
CA ARG A 247 12.04 10.42 -4.47
C ARG A 247 13.07 10.96 -5.43
N GLU A 248 12.91 12.18 -5.94
CA GLU A 248 13.91 12.85 -6.77
C GLU A 248 15.21 13.05 -6.00
N LYS A 249 15.16 13.52 -4.74
CA LYS A 249 16.34 13.62 -3.87
C LYS A 249 17.01 12.26 -3.66
N ILE A 250 16.22 11.20 -3.45
CA ILE A 250 16.73 9.82 -3.30
C ILE A 250 17.33 9.27 -4.61
N VAL A 251 16.69 9.51 -5.76
CA VAL A 251 17.18 9.04 -7.07
C VAL A 251 18.41 9.84 -7.52
N ALA A 252 18.42 11.17 -7.32
CA ALA A 252 19.53 12.05 -7.67
C ALA A 252 20.77 11.76 -6.82
N SER A 253 20.61 11.49 -5.52
CA SER A 253 21.74 11.17 -4.65
C SER A 253 22.31 9.75 -4.84
N ASN A 254 21.58 8.85 -5.52
CA ASN A 254 22.06 7.53 -5.94
C ASN A 254 22.83 7.53 -7.29
N LYS A 255 22.78 8.61 -8.09
CA LYS A 255 23.66 8.76 -9.26
C LYS A 255 25.07 9.15 -8.79
N LYS A 256 26.02 8.21 -8.77
CA LYS A 256 27.45 8.54 -8.67
C LYS A 256 27.85 9.46 -9.83
N PRO A 257 28.71 10.49 -9.64
CA PRO A 257 29.35 11.14 -10.76
C PRO A 257 30.20 10.08 -11.49
N LYS A 258 30.01 9.95 -12.80
CA LYS A 258 30.95 9.22 -13.65
C LYS A 258 32.28 9.95 -13.51
N THR A 259 33.23 9.36 -12.82
CA THR A 259 34.64 9.78 -12.90
C THR A 259 35.05 9.61 -14.36
N ALA A 260 35.23 10.74 -15.05
CA ALA A 260 36.00 10.76 -16.29
C ALA A 260 37.43 10.38 -15.88
N SER A 261 37.87 9.21 -16.33
CA SER A 261 39.28 8.84 -16.34
C SER A 261 39.91 9.51 -17.55
N ASP A 262 40.76 10.51 -17.30
CA ASP A 262 41.85 10.90 -18.19
C ASP A 262 42.87 9.76 -18.32
#